data_AF-A0A968HLB7-F1
#
_entry.id   AF-A0A968HLB7-F1
#
_cell.length_a   1.000
_cell.length_b   1.000
_cell.length_c   1.000
_cell.angle_alpha   90.00
_cell.angle_beta   90.00
_cell.angle_gamma   90.00
#
_symmetry.space_group_name_H-M   'P 1'
#
loop_
_entity.id
_entity.type
_entity.pdbx_description
1 polymer ?
#
loop_
_entity_poly.entity_id
_entity_poly.type
_entity_poly.pdbx_seq_one_letter_code
_entity_poly.pdbx_strand_id
1 'polypeptide(L)' 'QTGLLRLPELMQDVPFAQHLRERYDTQVVPGTLFEAPGSVRVSFNLPAADLEQALANISSALDDLA' A
#
# COMPACT_ATOMS: atom_id res chain seq x y z
N GLN A 1 -0.60 15.41 0.81
CA GLN A 1 0.63 14.95 1.49
C GLN A 1 0.85 13.48 1.18
N THR A 2 2.10 13.00 1.25
CA THR A 2 2.43 11.58 1.03
C THR A 2 3.30 11.05 2.17
N GLY A 3 3.06 9.81 2.59
CA GLY A 3 3.89 9.08 3.55
C GLY A 3 4.58 7.88 2.91
N LEU A 4 5.62 7.38 3.57
CA LEU A 4 6.30 6.14 3.22
C LEU A 4 5.99 5.09 4.29
N LEU A 5 5.47 3.95 3.87
CA LEU A 5 5.18 2.80 4.72
C LEU A 5 6.21 1.70 4.42
N ARG A 6 6.95 1.24 5.42
CA ARG A 6 7.79 0.04 5.30
C ARG A 6 6.91 -1.20 5.42
N LEU A 7 7.12 -2.16 4.53
CA LEU A 7 6.45 -3.44 4.57
C LEU A 7 7.16 -4.42 5.53
N PRO A 8 6.47 -5.47 5.99
CA PRO A 8 7.09 -6.57 6.71
C PRO A 8 8.30 -7.18 5.98
N GLU A 9 9.19 -7.81 6.75
CA GLU A 9 10.36 -8.48 6.20
C GLU A 9 9.97 -9.54 5.17
N LEU A 10 10.72 -9.65 4.06
CA LEU A 10 10.46 -10.53 2.91
C LEU A 10 9.22 -10.19 2.05
N MET A 11 8.35 -9.27 2.47
CA MET A 11 7.24 -8.82 1.63
C MET A 11 7.75 -7.93 0.49
N GLN A 12 7.40 -8.28 -0.74
CA GLN A 12 7.77 -7.54 -1.94
C GLN A 12 6.72 -6.45 -2.24
N ASP A 13 7.19 -5.23 -2.50
CA ASP A 13 6.34 -4.04 -2.64
C ASP A 13 5.55 -4.00 -3.95
N VAL A 14 6.09 -4.51 -5.05
CA VAL A 14 5.38 -4.61 -6.32
C VAL A 14 4.22 -5.62 -6.25
N PRO A 15 4.42 -6.89 -5.81
CA PRO A 15 3.32 -7.82 -5.60
C PRO A 15 2.29 -7.33 -4.59
N PHE A 16 2.72 -6.69 -3.49
CA PHE A 16 1.80 -6.10 -2.52
C PHE A 16 0.90 -5.03 -3.15
N ALA A 17 1.48 -4.09 -3.92
CA ALA A 17 0.71 -3.04 -4.59
C ALA A 17 -0.24 -3.60 -5.66
N GLN A 18 0.14 -4.67 -6.35
CA GLN A 18 -0.71 -5.38 -7.31
C GLN A 18 -1.89 -6.04 -6.59
N HIS A 19 -1.64 -6.81 -5.54
CA HIS A 19 -2.69 -7.44 -4.72
C HIS A 19 -3.69 -6.41 -4.20
N LEU A 20 -3.18 -5.30 -3.65
CA LEU A 20 -4.01 -4.23 -3.11
C LEU A 20 -4.93 -3.61 -4.19
N ARG A 21 -4.40 -3.42 -5.40
CA ARG A 21 -5.17 -2.90 -6.54
C ARG A 21 -6.21 -3.90 -7.03
N GLU A 22 -5.83 -5.15 -7.20
CA GLU A 22 -6.69 -6.19 -7.78
C GLU A 22 -7.81 -6.62 -6.82
N ARG A 23 -7.50 -6.75 -5.53
CA ARG A 23 -8.43 -7.28 -4.54
C ARG A 23 -9.32 -6.22 -3.90
N TYR A 24 -8.82 -4.99 -3.78
CA TYR A 24 -9.45 -3.92 -3.00
C TYR A 24 -9.63 -2.60 -3.78
N ASP A 25 -9.33 -2.56 -5.09
CA ASP A 25 -9.33 -1.36 -5.93
C ASP A 25 -8.52 -0.18 -5.34
N THR A 26 -7.57 -0.47 -4.46
CA THR A 26 -6.80 0.54 -3.72
C THR A 26 -5.40 0.65 -4.31
N GLN A 27 -4.98 1.87 -4.69
CA GLN A 27 -3.71 2.09 -5.34
C GLN A 27 -2.68 2.73 -4.39
N VAL A 28 -1.51 2.11 -4.33
CA VAL A 28 -0.30 2.67 -3.72
C VAL A 28 0.83 2.64 -4.75
N VAL A 29 1.92 3.36 -4.47
CA VAL A 29 3.08 3.38 -5.36
C VAL A 29 4.20 2.53 -4.75
N PRO A 30 4.67 1.47 -5.43
CA PRO A 30 5.81 0.68 -4.96
C PRO A 30 7.06 1.54 -4.79
N GLY A 31 7.79 1.33 -3.71
CA GLY A 31 9.04 2.02 -3.42
C GLY A 31 10.16 1.66 -4.40
N THR A 32 10.09 0.49 -5.02
CA THR A 32 10.97 0.05 -6.12
C THR A 32 11.02 1.05 -7.28
N LEU A 33 9.95 1.81 -7.53
CA LEU A 33 9.94 2.87 -8.55
C LEU A 33 10.79 4.10 -8.18
N PHE A 34 11.25 4.17 -6.92
CA PHE A 34 12.06 5.25 -6.35
C PHE A 34 13.26 4.71 -5.54
N GLU A 35 13.80 3.55 -5.92
CA GLU A 35 14.99 2.94 -5.29
C GLU A 35 14.83 2.62 -3.78
N ALA A 36 13.59 2.43 -3.32
CA ALA A 36 13.24 2.10 -1.94
C ALA A 36 12.46 0.78 -1.84
N PRO A 37 13.04 -0.36 -2.28
CA PRO A 37 12.35 -1.66 -2.23
C PRO A 37 11.93 -2.04 -0.81
N GLY A 38 10.84 -2.80 -0.69
CA GLY A 38 10.27 -3.18 0.62
C GLY A 38 9.46 -2.05 1.29
N SER A 39 9.06 -1.04 0.53
CA SER A 39 8.21 0.05 1.02
C SER A 39 7.18 0.47 -0.03
N VAL A 40 6.11 1.14 0.41
CA VAL A 40 5.13 1.77 -0.48
C VAL A 40 4.90 3.23 -0.10
N ARG A 41 4.61 4.07 -1.09
CA ARG A 41 4.21 5.46 -0.89
C ARG A 41 2.69 5.54 -0.88
N VAL A 42 2.15 6.18 0.15
CA VAL A 42 0.71 6.41 0.35
C VAL A 42 0.42 7.90 0.19
N SER A 43 -0.57 8.23 -0.62
CA SER A 43 -1.04 9.61 -0.81
C SER A 43 -2.37 9.81 -0.07
N PHE A 44 -2.46 10.85 0.76
CA PHE A 44 -3.63 11.12 1.59
C PHE A 44 -4.59 12.15 0.96
N ASN A 45 -4.77 12.10 -0.37
CA ASN A 45 -5.52 13.13 -1.12
C ASN A 45 -6.97 12.70 -1.42
N LEU A 46 -7.56 11.89 -0.55
CA LEU A 46 -8.93 11.41 -0.65
C LEU A 46 -9.83 12.12 0.37
N PRO A 47 -11.15 12.17 0.16
CA PRO A 47 -12.11 12.46 1.22
C PRO A 47 -11.87 11.56 2.45
N ALA A 48 -12.19 12.05 3.65
CA ALA A 48 -11.85 11.35 4.90
C ALA A 48 -12.41 9.93 4.97
N ALA A 49 -13.66 9.72 4.53
CA ALA A 49 -14.29 8.39 4.53
C ALA A 49 -13.59 7.42 3.56
N ASP A 50 -13.22 7.89 2.37
CA ASP A 50 -12.51 7.08 1.37
C ASP A 50 -11.09 6.77 1.84
N LEU A 51 -10.44 7.72 2.54
CA LEU A 51 -9.13 7.49 3.13
C LEU A 51 -9.18 6.43 4.22
N GLU A 52 -10.17 6.47 5.11
CA GLU A 52 -10.36 5.46 6.16
C GLU A 52 -10.52 4.07 5.56
N GLN A 53 -11.35 3.94 4.52
CA GLN A 53 -11.52 2.68 3.80
C GLN A 53 -10.23 2.22 3.10
N ALA A 54 -9.49 3.14 2.47
CA ALA A 54 -8.21 2.80 1.83
C ALA A 54 -7.16 2.31 2.84
N LEU A 55 -7.11 2.89 4.04
CA LEU A 55 -6.23 2.44 5.11
C LEU A 55 -6.65 1.07 5.66
N ALA A 56 -7.96 0.81 5.79
CA ALA A 56 -8.47 -0.51 6.16
C ALA A 56 -8.08 -1.58 5.13
N ASN A 57 -8.17 -1.25 3.84
CA ASN A 57 -7.75 -2.15 2.74
C ASN A 57 -6.26 -2.46 2.80
N ILE A 58 -5.41 -1.48 3.12
CA ILE A 58 -3.97 -1.70 3.34
C ILE A 58 -3.75 -2.69 4.49
N SER A 59 -4.48 -2.55 5.60
CA SER A 59 -4.39 -3.50 6.72
C SER A 59 -4.78 -4.91 6.30
N SER A 60 -5.91 -5.09 5.62
CA SER A 60 -6.34 -6.42 5.16
C SER A 60 -5.37 -7.04 4.15
N ALA A 61 -4.78 -6.26 3.25
CA ALA A 61 -3.77 -6.75 2.33
C ALA A 61 -2.47 -7.19 3.03
N LEU A 62 -2.11 -6.56 4.15
CA LEU A 62 -0.99 -7.01 4.97
C LEU A 62 -1.31 -8.37 5.62
N ASP A 63 -2.52 -8.55 6.13
CA ASP A 63 -2.96 -9.82 6.74
C ASP A 63 -3.07 -10.95 5.70
N ASP A 64 -3.49 -10.66 4.47
CA ASP A 64 -3.59 -11.65 3.38
C ASP A 64 -2.23 -12.26 2.99
N LEU A 65 -1.15 -11.51 3.21
CA LEU A 65 0.20 -11.81 2.73
C LEU A 65 1.21 -12.08 3.86
N ALA A 66 0.74 -12.12 5.12
CA ALA A 66 1.51 -12.47 6.31
C ALA A 66 1.64 -14.01 6.46
#